data_AF-A0A1F3NUN4-F1
#
_entry.id   AF-A0A1F3NUN4-F1
#
_cell.length_a   1.000
_cell.length_b   1.000
_cell.length_c   1.000
_cell.angle_alpha   90.00
_cell.angle_beta   90.00
_cell.angle_gamma   90.00
#
_symmetry.space_group_name_H-M   'P 1'
#
loop_
_entity.id
_entity.type
_entity.pdbx_description
1 polymer ?
#
loop_
_entity_poly.entity_id
_entity_poly.type
_entity_poly.pdbx_seq_one_letter_code
_entity_poly.pdbx_strand_id
1 'polypeptide(L)'
;MSIAIRIKDCIDNHDKYVKILATKSDKELAKRINLVHIQMELADKAKNTGSLELLEIWRTQIIEARIYKAENNIADVPSEIELAIADIETFTAKAKERQEIVNEAHNPIKKTKVKVYQPKADDSQLSLF
;
A
#
# COMPACT_ATOMS: atom_id res chain seq x y z
N MET A 1 19.74 28.41 4.24
CA MET A 1 19.91 28.54 2.77
C MET A 1 18.74 29.35 2.23
N SER A 2 18.99 30.45 1.52
CA SER A 2 17.92 31.34 1.03
C SER A 2 17.19 30.71 -0.17
N ILE A 3 15.97 31.20 -0.44
CA ILE A 3 15.17 30.78 -1.61
C ILE A 3 15.94 31.04 -2.91
N ALA A 4 16.58 32.20 -3.05
CA ALA A 4 17.37 32.53 -4.24
C ALA A 4 18.53 31.54 -4.50
N ILE A 5 19.21 31.09 -3.45
CA ILE A 5 20.27 30.07 -3.58
C ILE A 5 19.68 28.74 -4.04
N ARG A 6 18.51 28.35 -3.51
CA ARG A 6 17.82 27.11 -3.92
C ARG A 6 17.35 27.16 -5.37
N ILE A 7 16.78 28.28 -5.80
CA ILE A 7 16.36 28.49 -7.19
C ILE A 7 17.57 28.37 -8.12
N LYS A 8 18.66 29.08 -7.79
CA LYS A 8 19.90 29.00 -8.58
C LYS A 8 20.44 27.57 -8.65
N ASP A 9 20.48 26.87 -7.53
CA ASP A 9 20.92 25.46 -7.49
C ASP A 9 20.03 24.55 -8.35
N CYS A 10 18.71 24.74 -8.32
CA CYS A 10 17.78 23.97 -9.14
C CYS A 10 17.97 24.22 -10.64
N ILE A 11 18.31 25.45 -11.03
CA ILE A 11 18.60 25.82 -12.42
C ILE A 11 19.97 25.26 -12.85
N ASP A 12 21.01 25.50 -12.05
CA ASP A 12 22.39 25.11 -12.36
C ASP A 12 22.54 23.57 -12.43
N ASN A 13 21.75 22.83 -11.63
CA ASN A 13 21.77 21.38 -11.56
C ASN A 13 20.50 20.72 -12.14
N HIS A 14 19.81 21.40 -13.05
CA HIS A 14 18.50 20.96 -13.56
C HIS A 14 18.51 19.52 -14.11
N ASP A 15 19.41 19.21 -15.04
CA ASP A 15 19.52 17.88 -15.65
C ASP A 15 19.82 16.78 -14.61
N LYS A 16 20.63 17.12 -13.61
CA LYS A 16 20.95 16.20 -12.52
C LYS A 16 19.68 15.87 -11.72
N TYR A 17 18.87 16.88 -11.39
CA TYR A 17 17.62 16.67 -10.67
C TYR A 17 16.59 15.90 -11.50
N VAL A 18 16.48 16.18 -12.80
CA VAL A 18 15.63 15.41 -13.73
C VAL A 18 16.05 13.94 -13.73
N LYS A 19 17.35 13.64 -13.86
CA LYS A 19 17.86 12.25 -13.83
C LYS A 19 17.60 11.56 -12.49
N ILE A 20 17.80 12.26 -11.37
CA ILE A 20 17.49 11.72 -10.03
C ILE A 20 16.00 11.40 -9.92
N LEU A 21 15.13 12.29 -10.38
CA LEU A 21 13.68 12.08 -10.37
C LEU A 21 13.26 10.93 -11.29
N ALA A 22 13.92 10.76 -12.44
CA ALA A 22 13.64 9.67 -13.37
C ALA A 22 13.89 8.27 -12.78
N THR A 23 14.65 8.15 -11.69
CA THR A 23 14.83 6.88 -10.97
C THR A 23 13.61 6.48 -10.12
N LYS A 24 12.67 7.40 -9.90
CA LYS A 24 11.46 7.15 -9.10
C LYS A 24 10.38 6.50 -9.95
N SER A 25 9.50 5.73 -9.32
CA SER A 25 8.32 5.16 -9.98
C SER A 25 7.36 6.26 -10.45
N ASP A 26 6.58 6.01 -11.50
CA ASP A 26 5.62 6.99 -12.01
C ASP A 26 4.54 7.33 -10.97
N LYS A 27 4.16 6.35 -10.15
CA LYS A 27 3.26 6.56 -9.01
C LYS A 27 3.83 7.59 -8.02
N GLU A 28 5.12 7.52 -7.72
CA GLU A 28 5.79 8.46 -6.82
C GLU A 28 5.93 9.85 -7.47
N LEU A 29 6.25 9.91 -8.77
CA LEU A 29 6.29 11.17 -9.51
C LEU A 29 4.90 11.84 -9.57
N ALA A 30 3.84 11.06 -9.74
CA ALA A 30 2.46 11.54 -9.69
C ALA A 30 2.03 12.04 -8.30
N LYS A 31 2.49 11.40 -7.21
CA LYS A 31 2.26 11.92 -5.86
C LYS A 31 2.99 13.26 -5.64
N ARG A 32 4.23 13.36 -6.11
CA ARG A 32 5.05 14.58 -5.98
C ARG A 32 4.46 15.76 -6.73
N ILE A 33 3.98 15.56 -7.96
CA ILE A 33 3.37 16.65 -8.71
C ILE A 33 2.12 17.19 -8.01
N ASN A 34 1.27 16.31 -7.45
CA ASN A 34 0.10 16.71 -6.69
C ASN A 34 0.47 17.48 -5.42
N LEU A 35 1.52 17.04 -4.71
CA LEU A 35 2.02 17.73 -3.53
C LEU A 35 2.56 19.13 -3.88
N VAL A 36 3.29 19.26 -4.98
CA VAL A 36 3.76 20.55 -5.48
C VAL A 36 2.58 21.47 -5.81
N HIS A 37 1.54 20.97 -6.44
CA HIS A 37 0.32 21.76 -6.71
C HIS A 37 -0.35 22.27 -5.43
N ILE A 38 -0.53 21.42 -4.43
CA ILE A 38 -1.08 21.84 -3.12
C ILE A 38 -0.19 22.92 -2.48
N GLN A 39 1.14 22.75 -2.55
CA GLN A 39 2.08 23.73 -2.01
C GLN A 39 2.05 25.06 -2.77
N MET A 40 1.84 25.03 -4.09
CA MET A 40 1.67 26.25 -4.90
C MET A 40 0.42 27.01 -4.47
N GLU A 41 -0.71 26.33 -4.28
CA GLU A 41 -1.93 26.98 -3.78
C GLU A 41 -1.73 27.62 -2.39
N LEU A 42 -0.99 26.95 -1.50
CA LEU A 42 -0.68 27.49 -0.19
C LEU A 42 0.27 28.69 -0.27
N ALA A 43 1.28 28.63 -1.14
CA ALA A 43 2.22 29.73 -1.36
C ALA A 43 1.52 30.95 -1.97
N ASP A 44 0.58 30.74 -2.89
CA ASP A 44 -0.24 31.79 -3.50
C ASP A 44 -1.14 32.48 -2.47
N LYS A 45 -1.86 31.70 -1.65
CA LYS A 45 -2.65 32.21 -0.52
C LYS A 45 -1.81 33.03 0.47
N ALA A 46 -0.55 32.62 0.68
CA ALA A 46 0.40 33.31 1.54
C ALA A 46 1.15 34.46 0.84
N LYS A 47 0.89 34.72 -0.45
CA LYS A 47 1.60 35.70 -1.29
C LYS A 47 3.13 35.53 -1.28
N ASN A 48 3.60 34.29 -1.17
CA ASN A 48 5.00 33.94 -1.10
C ASN A 48 5.54 33.64 -2.50
N THR A 49 5.88 34.70 -3.23
CA THR A 49 6.32 34.65 -4.64
C THR A 49 7.60 33.83 -4.83
N GLY A 50 8.59 33.97 -3.94
CA GLY A 50 9.83 33.21 -4.03
C GLY A 50 9.61 31.69 -3.89
N SER A 51 8.61 31.27 -3.10
CA SER A 51 8.28 29.86 -2.99
C SER A 51 7.49 29.37 -4.22
N LEU A 52 6.63 30.21 -4.81
CA LEU A 52 5.97 29.91 -6.06
C LEU A 52 6.97 29.65 -7.20
N GLU A 53 7.94 30.55 -7.39
CA GLU A 53 8.99 30.39 -8.41
C GLU A 53 9.77 29.07 -8.24
N LEU A 54 10.15 28.75 -7.00
CA LEU A 54 10.84 27.49 -6.71
C LEU A 54 9.97 26.26 -7.04
N LEU A 55 8.68 26.32 -6.69
CA LEU A 55 7.74 25.22 -6.93
C LEU A 55 7.45 25.03 -8.42
N GLU A 56 7.45 26.10 -9.23
CA GLU A 56 7.33 26.00 -10.69
C GLU A 56 8.52 25.27 -11.32
N ILE A 57 9.74 25.55 -10.85
CA ILE A 57 10.95 24.84 -11.31
C ILE A 57 10.84 23.36 -10.95
N TRP A 58 10.46 23.03 -9.71
CA TRP A 58 10.28 21.64 -9.30
C TRP A 58 9.18 20.92 -10.09
N ARG A 59 8.07 21.59 -10.36
CA ARG A 59 7.00 21.05 -11.20
C ARG A 59 7.54 20.70 -12.59
N THR A 60 8.32 21.60 -13.19
CA THR A 60 8.92 21.41 -14.51
C THR A 60 9.87 20.21 -14.51
N GLN A 61 10.77 20.13 -13.53
CA GLN A 61 11.69 19.00 -13.37
C GLN A 61 10.99 17.65 -13.23
N ILE A 62 9.86 17.60 -12.51
CA ILE A 62 9.06 16.37 -12.35
C ILE A 62 8.43 15.95 -13.69
N ILE A 63 7.90 16.90 -14.46
CA ILE A 63 7.29 16.62 -15.77
C ILE A 63 8.36 16.12 -16.74
N GLU A 64 9.50 16.80 -16.81
CA GLU A 64 10.62 16.40 -17.67
C GLU A 64 11.20 15.04 -17.27
N ALA A 65 11.26 14.73 -15.97
CA ALA A 65 11.67 13.40 -15.53
C ALA A 65 10.73 12.30 -16.06
N ARG A 66 9.42 12.54 -16.10
CA ARG A 66 8.45 11.60 -16.67
C ARG A 66 8.61 11.46 -18.18
N ILE A 67 8.85 12.57 -18.90
CA ILE A 67 9.14 12.55 -20.34
C ILE A 67 10.43 11.76 -20.60
N TYR A 68 11.50 12.06 -19.87
CA TYR A 68 12.79 11.38 -19.97
C TYR A 68 12.64 9.86 -19.74
N LYS A 69 11.84 9.43 -18.75
CA LYS A 69 11.54 8.00 -18.54
C LYS A 69 10.84 7.37 -19.73
N ALA A 70 9.84 8.05 -20.28
CA ALA A 70 9.08 7.57 -21.44
C ALA A 70 9.97 7.46 -22.69
N GLU A 71 10.84 8.45 -22.93
CA GLU A 71 11.76 8.45 -24.07
C GLU A 71 12.85 7.39 -23.95
N ASN A 72 13.32 7.10 -22.74
CA ASN A 72 14.41 6.15 -22.49
C ASN A 72 13.92 4.74 -22.08
N ASN A 73 12.61 4.47 -22.12
CA ASN A 73 11.99 3.22 -21.69
C ASN A 73 12.44 2.76 -20.28
N ILE A 74 12.55 3.70 -19.35
CA ILE A 74 12.94 3.40 -17.96
C ILE A 74 11.76 2.74 -17.26
N ALA A 75 11.88 1.45 -16.97
CA ALA A 75 10.84 0.69 -16.29
C ALA A 75 10.59 1.20 -14.87
N ASP A 76 9.32 1.13 -14.44
CA ASP A 76 8.96 1.28 -13.03
C ASP A 76 9.45 0.05 -12.26
N VAL A 77 10.66 0.14 -11.72
CA VAL A 77 11.18 -0.87 -10.81
C VAL A 77 10.59 -0.58 -9.42
N PRO A 78 9.89 -1.53 -8.79
CA PRO A 78 9.45 -1.39 -7.41
C PRO A 78 10.65 -1.10 -6.51
N SER A 79 10.53 -0.15 -5.59
CA SER A 79 11.61 0.07 -4.63
C SER A 79 11.79 -1.17 -3.75
N GLU A 80 13.02 -1.44 -3.29
CA GLU A 80 13.31 -2.59 -2.40
C GLU A 80 12.40 -2.59 -1.16
N ILE A 81 12.04 -1.40 -0.66
CA ILE A 81 11.12 -1.22 0.46
C ILE A 81 9.69 -1.59 0.07
N GLU A 82 9.21 -1.20 -1.11
CA GLU A 82 7.89 -1.62 -1.59
C GLU A 82 7.80 -3.13 -1.78
N LEU A 83 8.87 -3.77 -2.26
CA LEU A 83 8.97 -5.23 -2.32
C LEU A 83 8.91 -5.85 -0.92
N ALA A 84 9.68 -5.33 0.03
CA ALA A 84 9.68 -5.82 1.41
C ALA A 84 8.29 -5.66 2.09
N ILE A 85 7.60 -4.55 1.83
CA ILE A 85 6.22 -4.35 2.34
C ILE A 85 5.28 -5.38 1.72
N ALA A 86 5.34 -5.59 0.40
CA ALA A 86 4.52 -6.58 -0.28
C ALA A 86 4.79 -8.01 0.27
N ASP A 87 6.04 -8.34 0.56
CA ASP A 87 6.42 -9.62 1.17
C ASP A 87 5.84 -9.79 2.58
N ILE A 88 5.86 -8.73 3.39
CA ILE A 88 5.24 -8.73 4.73
C ILE A 88 3.72 -8.86 4.63
N GLU A 89 3.07 -8.11 3.74
CA GLU A 89 1.62 -8.17 3.53
C GLU A 89 1.18 -9.56 3.07
N THR A 90 1.91 -10.18 2.13
CA THR A 90 1.60 -11.55 1.69
C THR A 90 1.87 -12.60 2.77
N PHE A 91 2.93 -12.43 3.57
CA PHE A 91 3.20 -13.31 4.71
C PHE A 91 2.10 -13.21 5.77
N THR A 92 1.67 -12.00 6.12
CA THR A 92 0.60 -11.79 7.11
C THR A 92 -0.76 -12.28 6.62
N ALA A 93 -1.06 -12.12 5.34
CA ALA A 93 -2.27 -12.69 4.73
C ALA A 93 -2.28 -14.23 4.83
N LYS A 94 -1.21 -14.90 4.42
CA LYS A 94 -1.06 -16.36 4.55
C LYS A 94 -1.08 -16.83 6.01
N ALA A 95 -0.54 -16.04 6.94
CA ALA A 95 -0.57 -16.35 8.36
C ALA A 95 -2.00 -16.29 8.92
N LYS A 96 -2.79 -15.29 8.52
CA LYS A 96 -4.21 -15.18 8.89
C LYS A 96 -5.04 -16.34 8.33
N GLU A 97 -4.88 -16.66 7.05
CA GLU A 97 -5.55 -17.83 6.44
C GLU A 97 -5.23 -19.12 7.20
N ARG A 98 -3.96 -19.35 7.55
CA ARG A 98 -3.56 -20.53 8.36
C ARG A 98 -4.17 -20.50 9.75
N GLN A 99 -4.27 -19.34 10.38
CA GLN A 99 -4.84 -19.21 11.72
C GLN A 99 -6.36 -19.45 11.70
N GLU A 100 -7.06 -19.01 10.66
CA GLU A 100 -8.48 -19.32 10.43
C GLU A 100 -8.70 -20.82 10.24
N ILE A 101 -7.89 -21.49 9.43
CA ILE A 101 -7.96 -22.96 9.24
C ILE A 101 -7.73 -23.71 10.55
N VAL A 102 -6.74 -23.29 11.35
CA VAL A 102 -6.46 -23.91 12.66
C VAL A 102 -7.60 -23.66 13.64
N ASN A 103 -8.19 -22.47 13.65
CA ASN A 103 -9.33 -22.14 14.50
C ASN A 103 -10.61 -22.93 14.10
N GLU A 104 -10.84 -23.15 12.80
CA GLU A 104 -11.91 -24.02 12.31
C GLU A 104 -11.66 -25.50 12.71
N ALA A 105 -10.42 -25.98 12.58
CA ALA A 105 -10.06 -27.35 12.98
C ALA A 105 -10.10 -27.56 14.51
N HIS A 106 -9.92 -26.50 15.30
CA HIS A 106 -9.92 -26.55 16.77
C HIS A 106 -11.31 -26.40 17.41
N ASN A 107 -12.38 -26.26 16.61
CA ASN A 107 -13.74 -26.41 17.11
C ASN A 107 -14.13 -27.89 17.10
N PRO A 108 -14.04 -28.64 18.21
CA PRO A 108 -14.62 -29.96 18.26
C PRO A 108 -16.13 -29.79 18.08
N ILE A 109 -16.67 -30.32 16.99
CA ILE A 109 -18.11 -30.59 16.86
C ILE A 109 -18.50 -31.31 18.15
N LYS A 110 -19.21 -30.63 19.05
CA LYS A 110 -19.70 -31.21 20.29
C LYS A 110 -20.53 -32.43 19.87
N LYS A 111 -19.99 -33.63 20.08
CA LYS A 111 -20.75 -34.87 19.88
C LYS A 111 -21.92 -34.82 20.85
N THR A 112 -23.09 -34.43 20.35
CA THR A 112 -24.35 -34.46 21.06
C THR A 112 -24.55 -35.91 21.49
N LYS A 113 -24.45 -36.20 22.79
CA LYS A 113 -24.80 -37.51 23.32
C LYS A 113 -26.30 -37.71 23.07
N VAL A 114 -26.63 -38.48 22.04
CA VAL A 114 -27.99 -38.97 21.84
C VAL A 114 -28.34 -39.81 23.06
N LYS A 115 -29.33 -39.37 23.86
CA LYS A 115 -29.90 -40.19 24.92
C LYS A 115 -30.59 -41.39 24.25
N VAL A 116 -30.00 -42.57 24.37
CA VAL A 116 -30.64 -43.83 24.05
C VAL A 116 -31.78 -44.03 25.06
N TYR A 117 -33.01 -43.98 24.59
CA TYR A 117 -34.19 -44.33 25.38
C TYR A 117 -34.20 -45.86 25.57
N GLN A 118 -33.99 -46.33 26.80
CA GLN A 118 -34.27 -47.72 27.18
C GLN A 118 -35.75 -47.84 27.52
N PRO A 119 -36.57 -48.59 26.74
CA PRO A 119 -37.94 -48.89 27.15
C PRO A 119 -37.91 -49.79 28.38
N LYS A 120 -38.66 -49.39 29.40
CA LYS A 120 -38.87 -50.18 30.62
C LYS A 120 -39.51 -51.52 30.24
N ALA A 121 -38.89 -52.60 30.70
CA ALA A 121 -39.50 -53.92 30.73
C ALA A 121 -40.70 -53.84 31.67
N ASP A 122 -41.89 -53.99 31.10
CA ASP A 122 -43.09 -54.32 31.86
C ASP A 122 -43.54 -55.69 31.38
N ASP A 123 -43.58 -56.60 32.35
CA ASP A 123 -43.86 -58.01 32.20
C ASP A 123 -45.26 -58.22 31.61
N SER A 124 -45.31 -58.79 30.41
CA SER A 124 -46.48 -59.50 29.94
C SER A 124 -46.03 -60.84 29.35
N GLN A 125 -45.93 -61.82 30.25
CA GLN A 125 -45.93 -63.24 29.91
C GLN A 125 -47.16 -63.53 29.04
N LEU A 126 -46.94 -63.69 27.73
CA LEU A 126 -47.86 -64.41 26.87
C LEU A 126 -47.60 -65.90 27.09
N SER A 127 -48.37 -66.49 28.01
CA SER A 127 -48.67 -67.91 27.99
C SER A 127 -49.53 -68.21 26.76
N LEU A 128 -49.04 -69.04 25.83
CA LEU A 128 -49.87 -69.96 25.03
C LEU A 128 -48.95 -70.89 24.21
N PHE A 129 -48.95 -72.15 24.65
CA PHE A 129 -48.36 -73.39 24.12
C PHE A 129 -46.90 -73.69 24.45
#